data_AF-A0A3M1WQV1-F1
#
_entry.id   AF-A0A3M1WQV1-F1
#
_cell.length_a   1.000
_cell.length_b   1.000
_cell.length_c   1.000
_cell.angle_alpha   90.00
_cell.angle_beta   90.00
_cell.angle_gamma   90.00
#
_symmetry.space_group_name_H-M   'P 1'
#
loop_
_entity.id
_entity.type
_entity.pdbx_description
1 polymer ?
#
loop_
_entity_poly.entity_id
_entity_poly.type
_entity_poly.pdbx_seq_one_letter_code
_entity_poly.pdbx_strand_id
1 'polypeptide(L)'
;PENRGRTCRDGLWRYSRHPNYFFEWLHSFTWPLLALNSPGGALLWGFPLLVFAFLYAVTGIPHTEKQALRSRGNDYRRYQRTTSPFIPWRPKHESDQHG
;
A
#
# COMPACT_ATOMS: atom_id res chain seq x y z
N PRO A 1 24.86 -7.56 -8.35
CA PRO A 1 23.58 -8.15 -7.87
C PRO A 1 22.55 -8.20 -9.00
N GLU A 2 22.11 -9.40 -9.37
CA GLU A 2 21.21 -9.68 -10.52
C GLU A 2 19.87 -8.94 -10.50
N ASN A 3 19.45 -8.38 -9.36
CA ASN A 3 18.18 -7.68 -9.21
C ASN A 3 18.28 -6.14 -9.19
N ARG A 4 19.44 -5.55 -9.53
CA ARG A 4 19.55 -4.09 -9.66
C ARG A 4 18.62 -3.59 -10.77
N GLY A 5 17.61 -2.80 -10.40
CA GLY A 5 16.66 -2.20 -11.35
C GLY A 5 15.34 -2.95 -11.53
N ARG A 6 15.14 -4.16 -10.96
CA ARG A 6 13.87 -4.92 -11.05
C ARG A 6 12.98 -4.83 -9.81
N THR A 7 11.74 -4.37 -9.98
CA THR A 7 10.79 -4.24 -8.87
C THR A 7 10.44 -5.64 -8.34
N CYS A 8 10.50 -5.85 -7.02
CA CYS A 8 10.06 -7.12 -6.42
C CYS A 8 8.55 -7.26 -6.59
N ARG A 9 8.12 -8.37 -7.19
CA ARG A 9 6.69 -8.67 -7.46
C ARG A 9 6.27 -10.01 -6.86
N ASP A 10 7.06 -10.53 -5.93
CA ASP A 10 6.81 -11.82 -5.29
C ASP A 10 5.99 -11.65 -4.00
N GLY A 11 5.14 -12.66 -3.72
CA GLY A 11 4.30 -12.69 -2.53
C GLY A 11 3.34 -11.49 -2.44
N LEU A 12 3.35 -10.80 -1.30
CA LEU A 12 2.46 -9.67 -1.00
C LEU A 12 2.68 -8.46 -1.91
N TRP A 13 3.90 -8.28 -2.41
CA TRP A 13 4.25 -7.22 -3.35
C TRP A 13 3.61 -7.44 -4.73
N ARG A 14 3.12 -8.64 -5.04
CA ARG A 14 2.30 -8.86 -6.24
C ARG A 14 0.93 -8.19 -6.16
N TYR A 15 0.40 -8.03 -4.95
CA TYR A 15 -0.99 -7.61 -4.70
C TYR A 15 -1.11 -6.15 -4.28
N SER A 16 -0.08 -5.62 -3.60
CA SER A 16 -0.01 -4.21 -3.21
C SER A 16 1.40 -3.68 -3.42
N ARG A 17 1.52 -2.43 -3.85
CA ARG A 17 2.80 -1.72 -3.95
C ARG A 17 3.39 -1.42 -2.57
N HIS A 18 2.55 -1.31 -1.56
CA HIS A 18 2.94 -1.02 -0.18
C HIS A 18 2.18 -1.93 0.80
N PRO A 19 2.45 -3.25 0.79
CA PRO A 19 1.79 -4.18 1.69
C PRO A 19 2.07 -3.83 3.16
N ASN A 20 3.24 -3.27 3.47
CA ASN A 20 3.59 -2.80 4.81
C ASN A 20 2.60 -1.76 5.35
N TYR A 21 2.22 -0.78 4.53
CA TYR A 21 1.27 0.27 4.96
C TYR A 21 -0.13 -0.27 5.18
N PHE A 22 -0.54 -1.28 4.40
CA PHE A 22 -1.78 -1.97 4.65
C PHE A 22 -1.77 -2.66 6.02
N PHE A 23 -0.67 -3.31 6.40
CA PHE A 23 -0.55 -3.94 7.73
C PHE A 23 -0.45 -2.93 8.86
N GLU A 24 0.22 -1.79 8.68
CA GLU A 24 0.24 -0.71 9.69
C GLU A 24 -1.17 -0.15 9.93
N TRP A 25 -1.93 0.07 8.86
CA TRP A 25 -3.33 0.47 8.97
C TRP A 25 -4.19 -0.62 9.61
N LEU A 26 -4.03 -1.88 9.20
CA LEU A 26 -4.75 -3.01 9.80
C LEU A 26 -4.42 -3.18 11.29
N HIS A 27 -3.15 -3.03 11.66
CA HIS A 27 -2.70 -3.09 13.04
C HIS A 27 -3.32 -1.98 13.89
N SER A 28 -3.58 -0.82 13.30
CA SER A 28 -4.21 0.31 13.99
C SER A 28 -5.64 -0.01 14.46
N PHE A 29 -6.31 -1.02 13.90
CA PHE A 29 -7.60 -1.51 14.40
C PHE A 29 -7.49 -2.28 15.72
N THR A 30 -6.30 -2.75 16.12
CA THR A 30 -6.10 -3.43 17.40
C THR A 30 -6.50 -2.53 18.57
N TRP A 31 -6.19 -1.23 18.50
CA TRP A 31 -6.52 -0.26 19.54
C TRP A 31 -8.05 -0.08 19.77
N PRO A 32 -8.86 0.25 18.75
CA PRO A 32 -10.32 0.31 18.93
C PRO A 32 -10.94 -1.05 19.25
N LEU A 33 -10.36 -2.15 18.77
CA LEU A 33 -10.84 -3.50 19.11
C LEU A 33 -10.61 -3.84 20.58
N LEU A 34 -9.46 -3.50 21.16
CA LEU A 34 -9.20 -3.70 22.58
C LEU A 34 -10.07 -2.79 23.45
N ALA A 35 -10.43 -1.62 22.96
CA ALA A 35 -11.25 -0.65 23.68
C ALA A 35 -12.76 -0.79 23.44
N LEU A 36 -13.22 -1.87 22.78
CA LEU A 36 -14.64 -2.09 22.43
C LEU A 36 -15.61 -1.96 23.62
N ASN A 37 -15.17 -2.37 24.81
CA ASN A 37 -15.97 -2.31 26.04
C ASN A 37 -15.58 -1.14 26.98
N SER A 38 -14.70 -0.24 26.54
CA SER A 38 -14.24 0.89 27.35
C SER A 38 -15.17 2.10 27.19
N PRO A 39 -15.50 2.83 28.28
CA PRO A 39 -16.15 4.13 28.18
C PRO A 39 -15.30 5.09 27.34
N GLY A 40 -15.80 5.50 26.17
CA GLY A 40 -15.06 6.35 25.21
C GLY A 40 -14.28 5.58 24.13
N GLY A 41 -14.37 4.25 24.07
CA GLY A 41 -13.75 3.42 23.02
C GLY A 41 -14.13 3.82 21.60
N ALA A 42 -15.29 4.45 21.41
CA ALA A 42 -15.72 5.04 20.14
C ALA A 42 -14.71 6.06 19.57
N LEU A 43 -14.03 6.83 20.41
CA LEU A 43 -13.03 7.81 19.96
C LEU A 43 -11.79 7.16 19.35
N LEU A 44 -11.43 5.95 19.79
CA LEU A 44 -10.28 5.22 19.27
C LEU A 44 -10.50 4.73 17.83
N TRP A 45 -11.74 4.70 17.33
CA TRP A 45 -12.03 4.47 15.91
C TRP A 45 -11.55 5.61 15.01
N GLY A 46 -11.26 6.79 15.55
CA GLY A 46 -10.58 7.86 14.83
C GLY A 46 -9.11 7.54 14.52
N PHE A 47 -8.48 6.63 15.27
CA PHE A 47 -7.07 6.31 15.13
C PHE A 47 -6.74 5.60 13.80
N PRO A 48 -7.45 4.55 13.35
CA PRO A 48 -7.27 3.99 12.00
C PRO A 48 -7.44 5.01 10.88
N LEU A 49 -8.34 5.98 11.04
CA LEU A 49 -8.58 7.04 10.05
C LEU A 49 -7.39 8.00 9.97
N LEU A 50 -6.85 8.40 11.13
CA LEU A 50 -5.66 9.25 11.22
C LEU A 50 -4.43 8.53 10.64
N VAL A 51 -4.24 7.26 10.97
CA VAL A 51 -3.14 6.47 10.41
C VAL A 51 -3.29 6.31 8.90
N PHE A 52 -4.51 6.05 8.40
CA PHE A 52 -4.76 6.02 6.95
C PHE A 52 -4.41 7.35 6.28
N ALA A 53 -4.86 8.48 6.84
CA ALA A 53 -4.58 9.81 6.30
C ALA A 53 -3.08 10.13 6.34
N PHE A 54 -2.38 9.77 7.41
CA PHE A 54 -0.94 9.93 7.54
C PHE A 54 -0.19 9.06 6.53
N LEU A 55 -0.60 7.81 6.36
CA LEU A 55 -0.01 6.90 5.40
C LEU A 55 -0.24 7.37 3.96
N TYR A 56 -1.41 7.94 3.66
CA TYR A 56 -1.72 8.44 2.34
C TYR A 56 -1.05 9.79 2.04
N ALA A 57 -0.99 10.70 3.02
CA ALA A 57 -0.52 12.08 2.84
C ALA A 57 0.97 12.28 3.14
N VAL A 58 1.51 11.64 4.18
CA VAL A 58 2.85 11.95 4.74
C VAL A 58 3.95 11.02 4.24
N THR A 59 3.64 9.75 3.93
CA THR A 59 4.67 8.76 3.55
C THR A 59 5.39 9.08 2.25
N GLY A 60 4.90 10.05 1.47
CA GLY A 60 5.54 10.41 0.23
C GLY A 60 5.56 9.23 -0.75
N ILE A 61 4.53 8.36 -0.75
CA ILE A 61 4.28 7.43 -1.87
C ILE A 61 4.57 8.12 -3.21
N PRO A 62 4.01 9.32 -3.54
CA PRO A 62 4.36 9.99 -4.79
C PRO A 62 5.85 10.35 -4.92
N HIS A 63 6.58 10.64 -3.85
CA HIS A 63 8.02 10.93 -3.89
C HIS A 63 8.86 9.67 -4.07
N THR A 64 8.61 8.64 -3.26
CA THR A 64 9.29 7.33 -3.35
C THR A 64 9.00 6.67 -4.70
N GLU A 65 7.76 6.75 -5.19
CA GLU A 65 7.37 6.27 -6.51
C GLU A 65 8.03 7.07 -7.63
N LYS A 66 8.15 8.41 -7.52
CA LYS A 66 8.91 9.22 -8.49
C LYS A 66 10.37 8.79 -8.57
N GLN A 67 11.01 8.47 -7.44
CA GLN A 67 12.38 7.97 -7.43
C GLN A 67 12.49 6.54 -7.99
N ALA A 68 11.52 5.68 -7.71
CA ALA A 68 11.42 4.35 -8.31
C ALA A 68 11.20 4.42 -9.84
N LEU A 69 10.40 5.36 -10.31
CA LEU A 69 10.22 5.67 -11.73
C LEU A 69 11.52 6.17 -12.38
N ARG A 70 12.31 7.01 -11.69
CA ARG A 70 13.61 7.47 -12.20
C ARG A 70 14.65 6.36 -12.29
N SER A 71 14.65 5.43 -11.34
CA SER A 71 15.66 4.35 -11.26
C SER A 71 15.29 3.09 -12.07
N ARG A 72 14.01 2.73 -12.16
CA ARG A 72 13.53 1.49 -12.79
C ARG A 72 12.67 1.74 -14.05
N GLY A 73 12.31 2.98 -14.34
CA GLY A 73 11.69 3.39 -15.60
C GLY A 73 10.40 2.65 -15.93
N ASN A 74 10.38 2.02 -17.12
CA ASN A 74 9.19 1.35 -17.66
C ASN A 74 8.79 0.10 -16.87
N ASP A 75 9.71 -0.55 -16.15
CA ASP A 75 9.37 -1.68 -15.27
C ASP A 75 8.41 -1.23 -14.17
N TYR A 76 8.75 -0.13 -13.49
CA TYR A 76 7.93 0.42 -12.41
C TYR A 76 6.61 1.02 -12.90
N ARG A 77 6.58 1.66 -14.09
CA ARG A 77 5.31 2.12 -14.69
C ARG A 77 4.34 0.95 -14.92
N ARG A 78 4.84 -0.17 -15.43
CA ARG A 78 4.02 -1.37 -15.64
C ARG A 78 3.48 -1.89 -14.31
N TYR A 79 4.35 -1.92 -13.30
CA TYR A 79 3.98 -2.32 -11.94
C TYR A 79 2.91 -1.40 -11.32
N GLN A 80 3.00 -0.08 -11.49
CA GLN A 80 1.98 0.87 -11.04
C GLN A 80 0.62 0.67 -11.72
N ARG A 81 0.62 0.26 -13.01
CA ARG A 81 -0.61 0.02 -13.78
C ARG A 81 -1.31 -1.27 -13.40
N THR A 82 -0.56 -2.31 -13.03
CA THR A 82 -1.11 -3.63 -12.71
C THR A 82 -1.39 -3.80 -11.23
N THR A 83 -0.70 -3.06 -10.34
CA THR A 83 -0.69 -3.30 -8.89
C THR A 83 -1.28 -2.13 -8.11
N SER A 84 -2.23 -2.42 -7.22
CA SER A 84 -2.87 -1.45 -6.33
C SER A 84 -1.83 -0.76 -5.42
N PRO A 85 -1.97 0.54 -5.12
CA PRO A 85 -1.02 1.25 -4.26
C PRO A 85 -1.07 0.81 -2.80
N PHE A 86 -2.26 0.48 -2.28
CA PHE A 86 -2.47 0.31 -0.83
C PHE A 86 -3.18 -1.02 -0.52
N ILE A 87 -4.39 -1.21 -1.05
CA ILE A 87 -5.18 -2.41 -0.78
C ILE A 87 -4.59 -3.59 -1.56
N PRO A 88 -4.31 -4.75 -0.92
CA PRO A 88 -3.89 -5.96 -1.62
C PRO A 88 -5.04 -6.45 -2.50
N TRP A 89 -5.03 -6.03 -3.76
CA TRP A 89 -6.07 -6.34 -4.74
C TRP A 89 -5.49 -7.20 -5.85
N ARG A 90 -6.32 -8.02 -6.50
CA ARG A 90 -5.86 -8.87 -7.60
C ARG A 90 -5.28 -7.98 -8.70
N PRO A 91 -4.03 -8.22 -9.15
CA PRO A 91 -3.42 -7.40 -10.18
C PRO A 91 -4.20 -7.54 -11.49
N LYS A 92 -4.41 -6.42 -12.20
CA LYS A 92 -5.03 -6.45 -13.52
C LYS A 92 -4.11 -7.15 -14.50
N HIS A 93 -4.61 -8.14 -15.23
CA HIS A 93 -3.86 -8.82 -16.28
C HIS A 93 -3.76 -7.90 -17.51
N GLU A 94 -2.60 -7.90 -18.17
CA GLU A 94 -2.33 -7.10 -19.37
C GLU A 94 -3.26 -7.46 -20.56
N SER A 95 -3.97 -8.60 -20.48
CA SER A 95 -4.96 -9.06 -21.45
C SER A 95 -6.28 -8.28 -21.45
N ASP A 96 -6.60 -7.52 -20.40
CA ASP A 96 -7.88 -6.80 -20.29
C ASP A 96 -7.87 -5.41 -20.95
N GLN A 97 -6.82 -5.05 -21.70
CA GLN A 97 -6.69 -3.74 -22.38
C GLN A 97 -6.93 -3.80 -23.91
N HIS A 98 -7.36 -4.94 -24.44
CA HIS A 98 -7.67 -5.13 -25.88
C HIS A 98 -9.12 -5.59 -26.12
N GLY A 99 -10.05 -5.28 -25.20
CA GLY A 99 -11.49 -5.50 -25.38
C GLY A 99 -12.21 -4.24 -25.81
#